data_AF-A0A920EHU0-F1
#
_entry.id   AF-A0A920EHU0-F1
#
_cell.length_a   1.000
_cell.length_b   1.000
_cell.length_c   1.000
_cell.angle_alpha   90.00
_cell.angle_beta   90.00
_cell.angle_gamma   90.00
#
_symmetry.space_group_name_H-M   'P 1'
#
loop_
_entity.id
_entity.type
_entity.pdbx_description
1 polymer ?
#
loop_
_entity_poly.entity_id
_entity_poly.type
_entity_poly.pdbx_seq_one_letter_code
_entity_poly.pdbx_strand_id
1 'polypeptide(L)'
;MPYFGYARQDRRVRSARVPISAKVVADMLSNAGVDHVLTVDLHAEQIQGFFNCTVDNVYGAPVMIDHLERQNYKNLRLSHQT
;
A
#
# COMPACT_ATOMS: atom_id res chain seq x y z
N MET A 1 -1.04 -10.20 -2.87
CA MET A 1 -1.86 -9.19 -3.57
C MET A 1 -0.97 -8.02 -3.94
N PRO A 2 -0.28 -8.03 -5.10
CA PRO A 2 0.71 -7.00 -5.44
C PRO A 2 0.16 -5.57 -5.38
N TYR A 3 -1.09 -5.38 -5.79
CA TYR A 3 -1.85 -4.16 -5.60
C TYR A 3 -2.99 -4.41 -4.61
N PHE A 4 -2.97 -3.74 -3.46
CA PHE A 4 -4.05 -3.81 -2.48
C PHE A 4 -5.18 -2.84 -2.86
N GLY A 5 -6.24 -3.39 -3.49
CA GLY A 5 -7.44 -2.62 -3.82
C GLY A 5 -8.07 -1.98 -2.58
N TYR A 6 -8.80 -0.87 -2.79
CA TYR A 6 -9.44 -0.08 -1.72
C TYR A 6 -8.49 0.58 -0.70
N ALA A 7 -7.17 0.46 -0.84
CA ALA A 7 -6.18 1.04 0.07
C ALA A 7 -6.34 2.57 0.31
N ARG A 8 -6.90 3.31 -0.65
CA ARG A 8 -7.14 4.75 -0.53
C ARG A 8 -8.33 5.13 0.36
N GLN A 9 -9.13 4.14 0.78
CA GLN A 9 -10.27 4.34 1.67
C GLN A 9 -9.99 3.68 3.04
N ASP A 10 -8.93 4.18 3.67
CA ASP A 10 -8.32 3.73 4.93
C ASP A 10 -8.82 4.51 6.17
N ARG A 11 -9.55 5.61 5.98
CA ARG A 11 -10.04 6.44 7.10
C ARG A 11 -11.33 7.18 6.80
N ARG A 12 -11.97 7.66 7.87
CA ARG A 12 -13.11 8.58 7.81
C ARG A 12 -12.64 10.01 8.06
N VAL A 13 -12.32 10.73 6.99
CA VAL A 13 -11.88 12.13 7.08
C VAL A 13 -12.98 12.98 7.73
N ARG A 14 -12.64 13.75 8.78
CA ARG A 14 -13.57 14.62 9.52
C ARG A 14 -14.84 13.88 9.98
N SER A 15 -14.72 12.61 10.36
CA SER A 15 -15.83 11.75 10.79
C SER A 15 -16.95 11.58 9.75
N ALA A 16 -16.66 11.82 8.46
CA ALA A 16 -17.60 11.62 7.37
C ALA A 16 -18.24 10.22 7.41
N ARG A 17 -19.51 10.12 6.99
CA ARG A 17 -20.26 8.85 6.96
C ARG A 17 -19.93 8.04 5.71
N VAL A 18 -18.68 7.60 5.62
CA VAL A 18 -18.15 6.75 4.54
C VAL A 18 -17.57 5.47 5.15
N PRO A 19 -17.56 4.35 4.41
CA PRO A 19 -16.92 3.13 4.88
C PRO A 19 -15.40 3.31 4.94
N ILE A 20 -14.74 2.48 5.76
CA ILE A 20 -13.30 2.22 5.69
C ILE A 20 -13.12 0.92 4.93
N SER A 21 -13.23 1.00 3.60
CA SER A 21 -13.31 -0.18 2.74
C SER A 21 -12.04 -1.03 2.79
N ALA A 22 -10.87 -0.43 3.01
CA ALA A 22 -9.62 -1.18 3.22
C ALA A 22 -9.71 -2.14 4.43
N LYS A 23 -10.36 -1.71 5.53
CA LYS A 23 -10.58 -2.57 6.71
C LYS A 23 -11.57 -3.68 6.42
N VAL A 24 -12.67 -3.37 5.70
CA VAL A 24 -13.65 -4.38 5.29
C VAL A 24 -13.00 -5.49 4.45
N VAL A 25 -12.14 -5.13 3.49
CA VAL A 25 -11.41 -6.11 2.68
C VAL A 25 -10.45 -6.94 3.53
N ALA A 26 -9.74 -6.32 4.48
CA ALA A 26 -8.87 -7.05 5.41
C ALA A 26 -9.64 -8.06 6.28
N ASP A 27 -10.82 -7.68 6.76
CA ASP A 27 -11.72 -8.56 7.52
C ASP A 27 -12.25 -9.72 6.66
N MET A 28 -12.63 -9.44 5.41
CA MET A 28 -13.05 -10.48 4.47
C MET A 28 -11.95 -11.53 4.24
N LEU A 29 -10.71 -11.08 4.01
CA LEU A 29 -9.57 -11.98 3.81
C LEU A 29 -9.26 -12.79 5.08
N SER A 30 -9.26 -12.12 6.24
CA SER A 30 -9.02 -12.78 7.53
C SER A 30 -10.10 -13.85 7.81
N ASN A 31 -11.38 -13.53 7.57
CA ASN A 31 -12.50 -14.46 7.75
C ASN A 31 -12.50 -15.60 6.73
N ALA A 32 -11.93 -15.39 5.54
CA ALA A 32 -11.71 -16.44 4.56
C ALA A 32 -10.54 -17.37 4.92
N GLY A 33 -9.82 -17.10 6.01
CA GLY A 33 -8.72 -17.93 6.51
C GLY A 33 -7.35 -17.56 5.96
N VAL A 34 -7.17 -16.35 5.41
CA VAL A 34 -5.84 -15.87 5.01
C VAL A 34 -4.98 -15.62 6.25
N ASP A 35 -3.83 -16.29 6.31
CA ASP A 35 -2.89 -16.32 7.43
C ASP A 35 -1.60 -15.53 7.16
N HIS A 36 -1.39 -15.05 5.93
CA HIS A 36 -0.27 -14.19 5.56
C HIS A 36 -0.61 -13.34 4.33
N VAL A 37 -0.20 -12.06 4.32
CA VAL A 37 -0.43 -11.15 3.18
C VAL A 37 0.89 -10.58 2.69
N LEU A 38 1.16 -10.71 1.39
CA LEU A 38 2.25 -10.02 0.70
C LEU A 38 1.68 -8.99 -0.29
N THR A 39 2.12 -7.75 -0.21
CA THR A 39 1.70 -6.63 -1.06
C THR A 39 2.87 -5.72 -1.42
N VAL A 40 2.72 -4.88 -2.45
CA VAL A 40 3.73 -3.92 -2.88
C VAL A 40 3.22 -2.50 -2.66
N ASP A 41 4.05 -1.64 -2.06
CA ASP A 41 3.83 -0.19 -1.90
C ASP A 41 2.40 0.17 -1.44
N LEU A 42 2.02 -0.29 -0.24
CA LEU A 42 0.74 0.11 0.36
C LEU A 42 0.55 1.63 0.34
N HIS A 43 -0.66 2.06 -0.02
CA HIS A 43 -1.00 3.48 -0.04
C HIS A 43 -0.77 4.17 1.32
N ALA A 44 -1.05 3.45 2.40
CA ALA A 44 -0.80 3.87 3.77
C ALA A 44 -0.30 2.65 4.56
N GLU A 45 0.84 2.78 5.24
CA GLU A 45 1.45 1.66 5.98
C GLU A 45 0.57 1.18 7.15
N GLN A 46 -0.28 2.05 7.68
CA GLN A 46 -1.22 1.74 8.78
C GLN A 46 -2.23 0.64 8.40
N ILE A 47 -2.44 0.40 7.10
CA ILE A 47 -3.29 -0.70 6.61
C ILE A 47 -2.81 -2.06 7.10
N GLN A 48 -1.51 -2.23 7.39
CA GLN A 48 -1.00 -3.46 8.01
C GLN A 48 -1.73 -3.77 9.33
N GLY A 49 -2.04 -2.75 10.13
CA GLY A 49 -2.80 -2.87 11.37
C GLY A 49 -4.29 -3.21 11.19
N PHE A 50 -4.80 -3.29 9.97
CA PHE A 50 -6.15 -3.78 9.70
C PHE A 50 -6.24 -5.31 9.70
N PHE A 51 -5.11 -5.99 9.51
CA PHE A 51 -5.02 -7.44 9.50
C PHE A 51 -4.65 -7.98 10.88
N ASN A 52 -5.14 -9.18 11.18
CA ASN A 52 -4.74 -9.92 12.38
C ASN A 52 -3.52 -10.83 12.11
N CYS A 53 -3.21 -11.10 10.83
CA CYS A 53 -2.08 -11.89 10.39
C CYS A 53 -0.89 -11.03 9.98
N THR A 54 0.26 -11.66 9.74
CA THR A 54 1.46 -10.96 9.26
C THR A 54 1.22 -10.39 7.86
N VAL A 55 1.65 -9.14 7.66
CA VAL A 55 1.59 -8.43 6.38
C VAL A 55 2.97 -7.97 5.97
N ASP A 56 3.49 -8.53 4.89
CA ASP A 56 4.71 -8.06 4.24
C ASP A 56 4.35 -7.00 3.19
N ASN A 57 4.72 -5.75 3.46
CA ASN A 57 4.67 -4.66 2.49
C ASN A 57 6.07 -4.45 1.89
N VAL A 58 6.30 -4.96 0.69
CA VAL A 58 7.57 -4.76 -0.02
C VAL A 58 7.53 -3.49 -0.86
N TYR A 59 8.70 -2.88 -1.09
CA TYR A 59 8.79 -1.64 -1.84
C TYR A 59 9.22 -1.88 -3.28
N GLY A 60 8.54 -1.26 -4.25
CA GLY A 60 8.92 -1.27 -5.66
C GLY A 60 10.05 -0.29 -5.99
N ALA A 61 10.36 0.62 -5.07
CA ALA A 61 11.38 1.66 -5.25
C ALA A 61 12.75 1.14 -5.72
N PRO A 62 13.32 0.03 -5.19
CA PRO A 62 14.60 -0.49 -5.67
C PRO A 62 14.60 -0.85 -7.16
N VAL A 63 13.51 -1.43 -7.66
CA VAL A 63 13.36 -1.79 -9.09
C VAL A 63 13.26 -0.53 -9.95
N MET A 64 12.51 0.48 -9.48
CA MET A 64 12.39 1.76 -10.18
C MET A 64 13.73 2.51 -10.21
N ILE A 65 14.47 2.52 -9.10
CA ILE A 65 15.78 3.17 -8.98
C ILE A 65 16.80 2.51 -9.91
N ASP A 66 16.91 1.17 -9.91
CA ASP A 66 17.81 0.43 -10.82
C ASP A 66 17.48 0.77 -12.29
N HIS A 67 16.20 0.86 -12.64
CA HIS A 67 15.82 1.29 -13.99
C HIS A 67 16.26 2.72 -14.31
N LEU A 68 16.05 3.68 -13.38
CA LEU A 68 16.43 5.09 -13.57
C LEU A 68 17.94 5.26 -13.70
N GLU A 69 18.73 4.54 -12.91
CA GLU A 69 20.20 4.56 -12.97
C GLU A 69 20.71 4.09 -14.35
N ARG A 70 20.10 3.04 -14.91
CA ARG A 70 20.44 2.53 -16.25
C ARG A 70 20.14 3.52 -17.38
N GLN A 71 19.23 4.47 -17.19
CA GLN A 71 18.92 5.48 -18.21
C GLN A 71 19.98 6.60 -18.30
N ASN A 72 20.84 6.76 -17.29
CA ASN A 72 21.94 7.75 -17.26
C ASN A 72 21.50 9.19 -17.63
N TYR A 73 20.42 9.67 -17.01
CA TYR A 73 19.93 11.04 -17.24
C TYR A 73 20.92 12.10 -16.72
N LYS A 74 21.33 13.02 -17.59
CA LYS A 74 22.32 14.08 -17.25
C LYS A 74 21.85 15.07 -16.19
N ASN A 75 20.54 15.27 -16.03
CA ASN A 75 19.94 16.26 -15.13
C ASN A 75 18.70 15.67 -14.41
N LEU A 76 18.83 14.46 -13.86
CA LEU A 76 17.73 13.84 -13.12
C LEU A 76 17.34 14.71 -11.91
N ARG A 77 16.08 15.10 -11.81
CA ARG A 77 15.52 15.81 -10.66
C ARG A 77 14.19 15.18 -10.29
N LEU A 78 14.05 14.78 -9.02
CA LEU A 78 12.77 14.45 -8.42
C LEU A 78 12.17 15.75 -7.87
N SER A 79 11.07 16.22 -8.44
CA SER A 79 10.35 17.36 -7.86
C SER A 79 9.56 16.88 -6.64
N HIS A 80 9.94 17.38 -5.45
CA HIS A 80 9.13 17.22 -4.25
C HIS A 80 7.86 18.08 -4.39
N GLN A 81 6.68 17.45 -4.49
CA GLN A 81 5.41 18.14 -4.26
C GLN A 81 4.90 17.72 -2.88
N THR A 82 5.03 18.64 -1.92
CA THR A 82 4.23 18.65 -0.67
C THR A 82 2.86 19.23 -0.94
#